data_AF-A0AAE3MIP5-F1
#
_entry.id   AF-A0AAE3MIP5-F1
#
_cell.length_a   1.000
_cell.length_b   1.000
_cell.length_c   1.000
_cell.angle_alpha   90.00
_cell.angle_beta   90.00
_cell.angle_gamma   90.00
#
_symmetry.space_group_name_H-M   'P 1'
#
loop_
_entity.id
_entity.type
_entity.pdbx_description
1 polymer ?
#
loop_
_entity_poly.entity_id
_entity_poly.type
_entity_poly.pdbx_seq_one_letter_code
_entity_poly.pdbx_strand_id
1 'polypeptide(L)'
;MEISNEINKGAYQIIKQSNNPDSLYSQLSKYLNQALNENPALKPSGMPKEVFLNTQLTKLTRPWMKYFLSYDPTFDLTNTNCPVLALFGGKDLQVPPNENLKGIKESIEKGGNKKFTSETFSPLALEEISTWIIKHVQ
;
A
#
# COMPACT_ATOMS: atom_id res chain seq x y z
N MET A 1 -18.65 -0.09 -2.42
CA MET A 1 -17.33 -0.46 -1.85
C MET A 1 -16.86 -1.79 -2.41
N GLU A 2 -17.72 -2.81 -2.50
CA GLU A 2 -17.38 -4.13 -3.05
C GLU A 2 -16.91 -4.09 -4.52
N ILE A 3 -17.66 -3.42 -5.41
CA ILE A 3 -17.31 -3.34 -6.85
C ILE A 3 -15.92 -2.72 -7.07
N SER A 4 -15.60 -1.63 -6.36
CA SER A 4 -14.28 -0.99 -6.46
C SER A 4 -13.16 -1.92 -5.99
N ASN A 5 -13.40 -2.73 -4.96
CA ASN A 5 -12.42 -3.69 -4.48
C ASN A 5 -12.18 -4.81 -5.51
N GLU A 6 -13.22 -5.33 -6.14
CA GLU A 6 -13.09 -6.35 -7.18
C GLU A 6 -12.34 -5.83 -8.41
N ILE A 7 -12.63 -4.59 -8.83
CA ILE A 7 -11.92 -3.95 -9.93
C ILE A 7 -10.44 -3.74 -9.60
N ASN A 8 -10.14 -3.29 -8.39
CA ASN A 8 -8.76 -3.14 -7.93
C ASN A 8 -8.03 -4.49 -7.92
N LYS A 9 -8.65 -5.56 -7.44
CA LYS A 9 -8.06 -6.92 -7.45
C LYS A 9 -7.69 -7.35 -8.86
N GLY A 10 -8.61 -7.23 -9.82
CA GLY A 10 -8.34 -7.61 -11.22
C GLY A 10 -7.25 -6.75 -11.86
N ALA A 11 -7.28 -5.43 -11.64
CA ALA A 11 -6.22 -4.53 -12.11
C ALA A 11 -4.84 -4.91 -11.53
N TYR A 12 -4.76 -5.22 -10.24
CA TYR A 12 -3.51 -5.61 -9.59
C TYR A 12 -2.99 -6.96 -10.08
N GLN A 13 -3.87 -7.92 -10.36
CA GLN A 13 -3.48 -9.20 -10.97
C GLN A 13 -2.84 -8.99 -12.35
N ILE A 14 -3.44 -8.16 -13.20
CA ILE A 14 -2.89 -7.81 -14.52
C ILE A 14 -1.49 -7.18 -14.38
N ILE A 15 -1.32 -6.25 -13.44
CA ILE A 15 -0.02 -5.59 -13.19
C ILE A 15 1.04 -6.60 -12.73
N LYS A 16 0.70 -7.49 -11.79
CA LYS A 16 1.64 -8.48 -11.25
C LYS A 16 2.07 -9.52 -12.29
N GLN A 17 1.17 -9.90 -13.20
CA GLN A 17 1.44 -10.92 -14.22
C GLN A 17 2.14 -10.38 -15.47
N SER A 18 2.05 -9.09 -15.75
CA SER A 18 2.65 -8.52 -16.96
C SER A 18 4.17 -8.40 -16.85
N ASN A 19 4.89 -8.89 -17.86
CA ASN A 19 6.34 -8.73 -18.02
C ASN A 19 6.73 -7.73 -19.12
N ASN A 20 5.76 -7.11 -19.78
CA ASN A 20 5.99 -6.18 -20.89
C ASN A 20 5.14 -4.90 -20.67
N PRO A 21 5.75 -3.70 -20.66
CA PRO A 21 5.02 -2.44 -20.44
C PRO A 21 3.93 -2.15 -21.48
N ASP A 22 4.15 -2.45 -22.75
CA ASP A 22 3.18 -2.20 -23.83
C ASP A 22 1.98 -3.15 -23.70
N SER A 23 2.24 -4.41 -23.38
CA SER A 23 1.17 -5.39 -23.15
C SER A 23 0.40 -5.10 -21.84
N LEU A 24 1.06 -4.53 -20.83
CA LEU A 24 0.42 -4.07 -19.59
C LEU A 24 -0.60 -2.96 -19.88
N TYR A 25 -0.17 -1.92 -20.59
CA TYR A 25 -1.04 -0.78 -20.88
C TYR A 25 -2.29 -1.20 -21.65
N SER A 26 -2.12 -2.01 -22.70
CA SER A 26 -3.24 -2.48 -23.53
C SER A 26 -4.25 -3.32 -22.73
N GLN A 27 -3.78 -4.31 -21.97
CA GLN A 27 -4.64 -5.18 -21.15
C GLN A 27 -5.38 -4.40 -20.07
N LEU A 28 -4.67 -3.53 -19.35
CA LEU A 28 -5.25 -2.74 -18.27
C LEU A 28 -6.24 -1.69 -18.80
N SER A 29 -5.95 -1.06 -19.94
CA SER A 29 -6.86 -0.14 -20.62
C SER A 29 -8.17 -0.83 -21.00
N LYS A 30 -8.09 -2.00 -21.62
CA LYS A 30 -9.27 -2.79 -21.98
C LYS A 30 -10.10 -3.13 -20.74
N TYR A 31 -9.45 -3.62 -19.69
CA TYR A 31 -10.10 -4.00 -18.43
C TYR A 31 -10.80 -2.82 -17.74
N LEU A 32 -10.10 -1.70 -17.53
CA LEU A 32 -10.66 -0.52 -16.86
C LEU A 32 -11.74 0.17 -17.68
N ASN A 33 -11.60 0.19 -19.01
CA ASN A 33 -12.63 0.74 -19.90
C ASN A 33 -13.92 -0.09 -19.84
N GLN A 34 -13.82 -1.41 -19.82
CA GLN A 34 -14.98 -2.30 -19.64
C GLN A 34 -15.61 -2.07 -18.27
N ALA A 35 -14.82 -2.07 -17.20
CA ALA A 35 -15.32 -1.87 -15.83
C ALA A 35 -16.05 -0.54 -15.67
N LEU A 36 -15.56 0.54 -16.31
CA LEU A 36 -16.19 1.87 -16.28
C LEU A 36 -17.47 1.95 -17.12
N ASN A 37 -17.57 1.18 -18.21
CA ASN A 37 -18.80 1.08 -18.99
C ASN A 37 -19.91 0.37 -18.21
N GLU A 38 -19.57 -0.73 -17.54
CA GLU A 38 -20.49 -1.51 -16.72
C GLU A 38 -20.86 -0.76 -15.43
N ASN A 39 -19.96 0.09 -14.93
CA ASN A 39 -20.13 0.81 -13.68
C ASN A 39 -19.77 2.31 -13.83
N PRO A 40 -20.63 3.12 -14.46
CA PRO A 40 -20.35 4.54 -14.70
C PRO A 40 -20.15 5.39 -13.43
N ALA A 41 -20.63 4.92 -12.27
CA ALA A 41 -20.49 5.59 -10.99
C ALA A 41 -19.07 5.53 -10.39
N LEU A 42 -18.14 4.76 -10.98
CA LEU A 42 -16.75 4.66 -10.51
C LEU A 42 -15.95 5.94 -10.73
N LYS A 43 -16.30 6.72 -11.75
CA LYS A 43 -15.68 8.02 -11.99
C LYS A 43 -16.41 9.10 -11.18
N PRO A 44 -15.71 10.16 -10.73
CA PRO A 44 -16.36 11.33 -10.17
C PRO A 44 -17.41 11.93 -11.13
N SER A 45 -18.49 12.46 -10.56
CA SER A 45 -19.51 13.18 -11.33
C SER A 45 -18.89 14.38 -12.06
N GLY A 46 -19.35 14.66 -13.28
CA GLY A 46 -18.82 15.73 -14.12
C GLY A 46 -17.43 15.47 -14.75
N MET A 47 -16.69 14.44 -14.32
CA MET A 47 -15.40 14.10 -14.95
C MET A 47 -15.63 13.36 -16.29
N PRO A 48 -14.96 13.78 -17.39
CA PRO A 48 -14.98 13.03 -18.65
C PRO A 48 -14.37 11.64 -18.49
N LYS A 49 -14.96 10.65 -19.18
CA LYS A 49 -14.56 9.24 -19.09
C LYS A 49 -13.08 9.04 -19.45
N GLU A 50 -12.64 9.64 -20.55
CA GLU A 50 -11.26 9.52 -21.07
C GLU A 50 -10.24 10.09 -20.08
N VAL A 51 -10.56 11.23 -19.45
CA VAL A 51 -9.70 11.87 -18.45
C VAL A 51 -9.54 10.97 -17.23
N PHE A 52 -10.64 10.39 -16.73
CA PHE A 52 -10.58 9.47 -15.61
C PHE A 52 -9.76 8.22 -15.96
N LEU A 53 -10.05 7.59 -17.10
CA LEU A 53 -9.36 6.38 -17.55
C LEU A 53 -7.86 6.60 -17.73
N ASN A 54 -7.46 7.68 -18.42
CA ASN A 54 -6.06 8.03 -18.61
C ASN A 54 -5.34 8.29 -17.28
N THR A 55 -6.03 8.93 -16.32
CA THR A 55 -5.49 9.15 -14.97
C THR A 55 -5.23 7.84 -14.23
N GLN A 56 -6.15 6.87 -14.32
CA GLN A 56 -5.95 5.56 -13.69
C GLN A 56 -4.83 4.77 -14.37
N LEU A 57 -4.82 4.74 -15.71
CA LEU A 57 -3.79 4.05 -16.47
C LEU A 57 -2.40 4.61 -16.18
N THR A 58 -2.23 5.93 -16.23
CA THR A 58 -0.95 6.59 -15.96
C THR A 58 -0.43 6.31 -14.56
N LYS A 59 -1.31 6.09 -13.56
CA LYS A 59 -0.90 5.71 -12.21
C LYS A 59 -0.48 4.24 -12.16
N LEU A 60 -1.30 3.36 -12.72
CA LEU A 60 -1.19 1.91 -12.55
C LEU A 60 -0.13 1.25 -13.44
N THR A 61 0.25 1.88 -14.56
CA THR A 61 1.28 1.35 -15.47
C THR A 61 2.69 1.81 -15.16
N ARG A 62 2.89 2.65 -14.12
CA ARG A 62 4.24 3.10 -13.73
C ARG A 62 5.05 1.91 -13.21
N PRO A 63 6.37 1.86 -13.48
CA PRO A 63 7.24 0.84 -12.91
C PRO A 63 7.11 0.69 -11.38
N TRP A 64 6.91 1.83 -10.69
CA TRP A 64 6.64 1.87 -9.25
C TRP A 64 5.47 0.98 -8.82
N MET A 65 4.35 0.96 -9.56
CA MET A 65 3.19 0.16 -9.16
C MET A 65 3.46 -1.34 -9.28
N LYS A 66 4.22 -1.76 -10.28
CA LYS A 66 4.66 -3.16 -10.39
C LYS A 66 5.54 -3.53 -9.20
N TYR A 67 6.54 -2.70 -8.90
CA TYR A 67 7.39 -2.89 -7.72
C TYR A 67 6.55 -2.99 -6.44
N PHE A 68 5.72 -1.98 -6.16
CA PHE A 68 4.90 -1.90 -4.96
C PHE A 68 4.01 -3.13 -4.73
N LEU A 69 3.36 -3.66 -5.77
CA LEU A 69 2.49 -4.84 -5.66
C LEU A 69 3.23 -6.18 -5.54
N SER A 70 4.51 -6.19 -5.90
CA SER A 70 5.36 -7.40 -5.92
C SER A 70 6.35 -7.46 -4.76
N TYR A 71 6.64 -6.32 -4.14
CA TYR A 71 7.61 -6.20 -3.07
C TYR A 71 7.10 -6.86 -1.79
N ASP A 72 7.92 -7.74 -1.22
CA ASP A 72 7.68 -8.38 0.07
C ASP A 72 8.65 -7.78 1.10
N PRO A 73 8.17 -6.92 2.02
CA PRO A 73 9.02 -6.28 3.02
C PRO A 73 9.52 -7.25 4.10
N THR A 74 9.01 -8.48 4.17
CA THR A 74 9.36 -9.45 5.21
C THR A 74 10.86 -9.71 5.26
N PHE A 75 11.49 -9.83 4.09
CA PHE A 75 12.94 -10.07 4.00
C PHE A 75 13.73 -8.94 4.64
N ASP A 76 13.43 -7.68 4.30
CA ASP A 76 14.17 -6.52 4.80
C ASP A 76 13.92 -6.29 6.30
N LEU A 77 12.66 -6.48 6.75
CA LEU A 77 12.30 -6.38 8.16
C LEU A 77 12.99 -7.47 9.00
N THR A 78 13.01 -8.72 8.54
CA THR A 78 13.72 -9.80 9.25
C THR A 78 15.23 -9.52 9.36
N ASN A 79 15.84 -8.78 8.43
CA ASN A 79 17.26 -8.43 8.50
C ASN A 79 17.54 -7.09 9.21
N THR A 80 16.52 -6.44 9.78
CA THR A 80 16.66 -5.16 10.48
C THR A 80 17.18 -5.37 11.90
N ASN A 81 18.40 -4.91 12.19
CA ASN A 81 19.08 -5.09 13.48
C ASN A 81 19.04 -3.86 14.40
N CYS A 82 18.64 -2.69 13.90
CA CYS A 82 18.50 -1.49 14.71
C CYS A 82 17.20 -1.54 15.54
N PRO A 83 17.10 -0.78 16.65
CA PRO A 83 15.82 -0.57 17.32
C PRO A 83 14.78 -0.01 16.34
N VAL A 84 13.56 -0.53 16.40
CA VAL A 84 12.45 -0.14 15.52
C VAL A 84 11.32 0.49 16.33
N LEU A 85 10.88 1.67 15.89
CA LEU A 85 9.65 2.32 16.32
C LEU A 85 8.66 2.34 15.16
N ALA A 86 7.56 1.59 15.29
CA ALA A 86 6.49 1.54 14.28
C ALA A 86 5.28 2.36 14.76
N LEU A 87 4.85 3.33 13.96
CA LEU A 87 3.83 4.30 14.34
C LEU A 87 2.73 4.34 13.28
N PHE A 88 1.47 4.22 13.71
CA PHE A 88 0.32 4.22 12.81
C PHE A 88 -0.78 5.17 13.30
N GLY A 89 -1.57 5.70 12.36
CA GLY A 89 -2.79 6.43 12.71
C GLY A 89 -3.90 5.45 13.13
N GLY A 90 -4.46 5.61 14.34
CA GLY A 90 -5.48 4.68 14.85
C GLY A 90 -6.81 4.65 14.11
N LYS A 91 -7.03 5.63 13.23
CA LYS A 91 -8.22 5.73 12.38
C LYS A 91 -7.85 5.69 10.89
N ASP A 92 -6.63 5.31 10.54
CA ASP A 92 -6.21 5.20 9.15
C ASP A 92 -6.94 4.03 8.48
N LEU A 93 -7.71 4.35 7.43
CA LEU A 93 -8.46 3.37 6.65
C LEU A 93 -7.70 2.88 5.41
N GLN A 94 -6.65 3.60 5.00
CA GLN A 94 -5.84 3.23 3.83
C GLN A 94 -4.74 2.25 4.21
N VAL A 95 -4.18 2.38 5.41
CA VAL A 95 -3.18 1.46 5.97
C VAL A 95 -3.62 1.03 7.37
N PRO A 96 -4.55 0.07 7.48
CA PRO A 96 -5.11 -0.36 8.76
C PRO A 96 -4.02 -0.74 9.78
N PRO A 97 -4.03 -0.15 10.99
CA PRO A 97 -2.92 -0.28 11.93
C PRO A 97 -2.71 -1.71 12.42
N ASN A 98 -3.80 -2.44 12.68
CA ASN A 98 -3.74 -3.76 13.32
C ASN A 98 -3.00 -4.79 12.45
N GLU A 99 -3.36 -4.89 11.18
CA GLU A 99 -2.77 -5.85 10.24
C GLU A 99 -1.30 -5.50 9.96
N ASN A 100 -1.01 -4.21 9.77
CA ASN A 100 0.34 -3.76 9.41
C ASN A 100 1.31 -3.84 10.58
N LEU A 101 0.90 -3.43 11.79
CA LEU A 101 1.72 -3.55 13.00
C LEU A 101 2.04 -5.02 13.31
N LYS A 102 1.05 -5.90 13.16
CA LYS A 102 1.24 -7.34 13.35
C LYS A 102 2.31 -7.89 12.39
N GLY A 103 2.19 -7.60 11.10
CA GLY A 103 3.16 -8.08 10.09
C GLY A 103 4.57 -7.55 10.31
N ILE A 104 4.71 -6.28 10.70
CA ILE A 104 6.02 -5.69 11.04
C ILE A 104 6.60 -6.40 12.26
N LYS A 105 5.83 -6.49 13.35
CA LYS A 105 6.29 -7.12 14.60
C LYS A 105 6.77 -8.55 14.37
N GLU A 106 5.96 -9.37 13.70
CA GLU A 106 6.29 -10.77 13.42
C GLU A 106 7.57 -10.88 12.57
N SER A 107 7.75 -9.99 11.59
CA SER A 107 8.95 -9.99 10.73
C SER A 107 10.22 -9.59 11.50
N ILE A 108 10.13 -8.57 12.35
CA ILE A 108 11.23 -8.08 13.20
C ILE A 108 11.62 -9.15 14.25
N GLU A 109 10.64 -9.73 14.94
CA GLU A 109 10.87 -10.78 15.95
C GLU A 109 11.46 -12.06 15.34
N LYS A 110 11.02 -12.44 14.13
CA LYS A 110 11.59 -13.55 13.35
C LYS A 110 13.07 -13.34 13.03
N GLY A 111 13.49 -12.08 12.84
CA GLY A 111 14.89 -11.67 12.69
C GLY A 111 15.74 -11.78 13.96
N GLY A 112 15.12 -12.09 15.10
CA GLY A 112 15.79 -12.10 16.40
C GLY A 112 15.93 -10.72 17.04
N ASN A 113 15.40 -9.67 16.40
CA ASN A 113 15.43 -8.31 16.95
C ASN A 113 14.31 -8.14 17.98
N LYS A 114 14.70 -8.04 19.25
CA LYS A 114 13.79 -7.85 20.39
C LYS A 114 13.52 -6.38 20.72
N LYS A 115 14.14 -5.44 19.99
CA LYS A 115 14.06 -3.99 20.23
C LYS A 115 12.99 -3.36 19.35
N PHE A 116 11.76 -3.86 19.46
CA PHE A 116 10.60 -3.36 18.74
C PHE A 116 9.67 -2.60 19.69
N THR A 117 9.23 -1.43 19.28
CA THR A 117 8.18 -0.64 19.95
C THR A 117 7.15 -0.25 18.88
N SER A 118 5.87 -0.39 19.20
CA SER A 118 4.79 -0.01 18.30
C SER A 118 3.71 0.73 19.03
N GLU A 119 3.22 1.80 18.42
CA GLU A 119 2.10 2.58 18.96
C GLU A 119 1.11 2.98 17.87
N THR A 120 -0.12 3.21 18.28
CA THR A 120 -1.21 3.69 17.43
C THR A 120 -1.68 5.04 17.94
N PHE A 121 -1.49 6.09 17.15
CA PHE A 121 -1.65 7.46 17.65
C PHE A 121 -3.10 7.86 17.95
N SER A 122 -3.26 8.42 19.15
CA SER A 122 -4.16 9.52 19.51
C SER A 122 -3.29 10.75 19.88
N PRO A 123 -3.78 11.92 20.35
CA PRO A 123 -2.99 13.16 20.45
C PRO A 123 -1.70 13.18 21.31
N LEU A 124 -1.20 12.03 21.79
CA LEU A 124 0.02 11.86 22.60
C LEU A 124 1.31 11.56 21.78
N ALA A 125 1.23 11.63 20.45
CA ALA A 125 2.27 11.14 19.53
C ALA A 125 3.70 11.68 19.77
N LEU A 126 3.85 12.96 20.12
CA LEU A 126 5.16 13.61 20.26
C LEU A 126 5.91 13.14 21.50
N GLU A 127 5.20 12.81 22.58
CA GLU A 127 5.78 12.34 23.84
C GLU A 127 6.40 10.94 23.66
N GLU A 128 5.68 10.04 22.99
CA GLU A 128 6.16 8.68 22.67
C GLU A 128 7.41 8.73 21.77
N ILE A 129 7.39 9.57 20.74
CA ILE A 129 8.55 9.76 19.83
C ILE A 129 9.76 10.25 20.63
N SER A 130 9.60 11.31 21.43
CA SER A 130 10.72 11.89 22.20
C SER A 130 11.33 10.87 23.18
N THR A 131 10.49 10.14 23.91
CA THR A 131 10.91 9.12 24.88
C THR A 131 11.67 7.98 24.20
N TRP A 132 11.20 7.53 23.05
CA TRP A 132 11.85 6.45 22.32
C TRP A 132 13.23 6.86 21.81
N ILE A 133 13.36 8.07 21.24
CA ILE A 133 14.64 8.59 20.72
C ILE A 133 15.69 8.65 21.82
N ILE A 134 15.35 9.23 22.98
CA ILE A 134 16.27 9.35 24.13
C ILE A 134 16.81 7.98 24.55
N LYS A 135 15.96 6.94 24.54
CA LYS A 135 16.31 5.61 25.04
C LYS A 135 17.16 4.77 24.07
N HIS A 136 17.11 5.05 22.76
CA HIS A 136 17.62 4.11 21.75
C HIS A 136 18.61 4.71 20.75
N VAL A 137 18.81 6.04 20.72
CA VAL A 137 19.65 6.73 19.72
C VAL A 137 20.89 7.40 20.34
N GLN A 138 20.96 7.53 21.68
CA GLN A 138 22.15 8.00 22.41
C GLN A 138 23.13 6.87 22.69
#